data_AF-A0A090HTV3-F1
#
_entry.id   AF-A0A090HTV3-F1
#
_cell.length_a   1.000
_cell.length_b   1.000
_cell.length_c   1.000
_cell.angle_alpha   90.00
_cell.angle_beta   90.00
_cell.angle_gamma   90.00
#
_symmetry.space_group_name_H-M   'P 1'
#
loop_
_entity.id
_entity.type
_entity.pdbx_description
1 polymer ?
#
loop_
_entity_poly.entity_id
_entity_poly.type
_entity_poly.pdbx_seq_one_letter_code
_entity_poly.pdbx_strand_id
1 'polypeptide(L)'
;MLDVFTPLLKLFANEPLERLMYTIIIFGLTLWLIPKEFTVAFNAYTEIPWLFQIIVFAFSFVVAISFSRLRAHIQKHYSLLPEQRVLLRLSEKEIAVFKDFLKTGNLIITSPCRNPVMKKLERKGIIQHQSDSANCSYYLVTEKYSHFMKLFWNSRSRRFNR
;
A
#
# COMPACT_ATOMS: atom_id res chain seq x y z
N MET A 1 24.38 -5.76 36.49
CA MET A 1 24.42 -5.08 35.17
C MET A 1 23.68 -5.85 34.07
N LEU A 2 23.64 -7.20 34.06
CA LEU A 2 22.92 -7.96 33.02
C LEU A 2 21.38 -7.79 33.09
N ASP A 3 20.80 -7.65 34.28
CA ASP A 3 19.34 -7.64 34.49
C ASP A 3 18.60 -6.46 33.86
N VAL A 4 19.29 -5.33 33.60
CA VAL A 4 18.70 -4.16 32.94
C VAL A 4 18.62 -4.38 31.42
N PHE A 5 19.53 -5.18 30.86
CA PHE A 5 19.55 -5.47 29.42
C PHE A 5 18.58 -6.58 29.03
N THR A 6 18.19 -7.48 29.95
CA THR A 6 17.25 -8.58 29.69
C THR A 6 15.88 -8.13 29.17
N PRO A 7 15.19 -7.12 29.75
CA PRO A 7 13.94 -6.60 29.20
C PRO A 7 14.16 -5.88 27.87
N LEU A 8 15.29 -5.19 27.69
CA LEU A 8 15.66 -4.55 26.43
C LEU A 8 15.84 -5.59 25.31
N LEU A 9 16.56 -6.69 25.60
CA LEU A 9 16.79 -7.79 24.68
C LEU A 9 15.48 -8.51 24.32
N LYS A 10 14.59 -8.73 25.30
CA LYS A 10 13.24 -9.27 25.03
C LYS A 10 12.39 -8.32 24.19
N LEU A 11 12.54 -7.01 24.36
CA LEU A 11 11.90 -6.02 23.51
C LEU A 11 12.39 -6.20 22.07
N PHE A 12 13.71 -6.20 21.84
CA PHE A 12 14.33 -6.35 20.52
C PHE A 12 14.07 -7.71 19.86
N ALA A 13 14.00 -8.79 20.64
CA ALA A 13 13.71 -10.14 20.13
C ALA A 13 12.26 -10.30 19.61
N ASN A 14 11.33 -9.51 20.15
CA ASN A 14 9.93 -9.48 19.71
C ASN A 14 9.66 -8.42 18.64
N GLU A 15 10.65 -7.58 18.30
CA GLU A 15 10.51 -6.57 17.26
C GLU A 15 10.86 -7.15 15.88
N PRO A 16 10.19 -6.73 14.78
CA PRO A 16 10.58 -7.14 13.45
C PRO A 16 12.01 -6.67 13.16
N LEU A 17 12.85 -7.58 12.64
CA LEU A 17 14.26 -7.35 12.30
C LEU A 17 14.48 -6.04 11.50
N GLU A 18 13.55 -5.70 10.61
CA GLU A 18 13.55 -4.43 9.85
C GLU A 18 13.58 -3.18 10.75
N ARG A 19 12.85 -3.17 11.87
CA ARG A 19 12.78 -2.02 12.77
C ARG A 19 14.09 -1.79 13.51
N LEU A 20 14.75 -2.88 13.90
CA LEU A 20 16.08 -2.83 14.51
C LEU A 20 17.10 -2.27 13.49
N MET A 21 17.02 -2.72 12.23
CA MET A 21 17.84 -2.21 11.14
C MET A 21 17.66 -0.69 10.92
N TYR A 22 16.41 -0.19 10.84
CA TYR A 22 16.16 1.25 10.72
C TYR A 22 16.69 2.04 11.91
N THR A 23 16.52 1.51 13.12
CA THR A 23 17.04 2.15 14.34
C THR A 23 18.56 2.30 14.29
N ILE A 24 19.28 1.25 13.88
CA ILE A 24 20.75 1.28 13.74
C ILE A 24 21.17 2.28 12.66
N ILE A 25 20.50 2.29 11.50
CA ILE A 25 20.83 3.20 10.40
C ILE A 25 20.64 4.66 10.82
N ILE A 26 19.49 4.99 11.42
CA ILE A 26 19.18 6.35 11.88
C ILE A 26 20.16 6.77 12.99
N PHE A 27 20.46 5.86 13.92
CA PHE A 27 21.42 6.09 15.00
C PHE A 27 22.83 6.33 14.47
N GLY A 28 23.30 5.52 13.53
CA GLY A 28 24.62 5.68 12.92
C GLY A 28 24.74 6.99 12.13
N LEU A 29 23.72 7.32 11.33
CA LEU A 29 23.69 8.57 10.56
C LEU A 29 23.65 9.81 11.47
N THR A 30 22.84 9.78 12.52
CA THR A 30 22.74 10.91 13.46
C THR A 30 24.04 11.12 14.22
N LEU A 31 24.70 10.05 14.69
CA LEU A 31 26.03 10.17 15.30
C LEU A 31 27.10 10.64 14.33
N TRP A 32 27.00 10.29 13.05
CA TRP A 32 27.95 10.73 12.02
C TRP A 32 27.78 12.21 11.65
N LEU A 33 26.54 12.69 11.60
CA LEU A 33 26.21 14.09 11.27
C LEU A 33 26.58 15.07 12.39
N ILE A 34 26.63 14.61 13.64
CA ILE A 34 26.86 15.48 14.80
C ILE A 34 28.35 15.63 15.05
N PRO A 35 28.88 16.87 15.17
CA PRO A 35 30.28 17.10 15.50
C PRO A 35 30.68 16.41 16.81
N LYS A 36 31.83 15.75 16.81
CA LYS A 36 32.32 15.01 18.00
C LYS A 36 32.50 15.92 19.21
N GLU A 37 32.94 17.15 18.98
CA GLU A 37 33.11 18.20 20.01
C GLU A 37 31.84 18.45 20.81
N PHE A 38 30.68 18.44 20.13
CA PHE A 38 29.37 18.63 20.78
C PHE A 38 29.05 17.47 21.72
N THR A 39 29.33 16.23 21.29
CA THR A 39 29.03 15.04 22.10
C THR A 39 29.87 15.00 23.38
N VAL A 40 31.14 15.42 23.30
CA VAL A 40 32.05 15.52 24.44
C VAL A 40 31.63 16.65 25.37
N ALA A 41 31.30 17.83 24.83
CA ALA A 41 30.85 18.98 25.62
C ALA A 41 29.53 18.70 26.36
N PHE A 42 28.58 18.05 25.69
CA PHE A 42 27.30 17.67 26.31
C PHE A 42 27.50 16.67 27.46
N ASN A 43 28.28 15.62 27.23
CA ASN A 43 28.54 14.62 28.27
C ASN A 43 29.31 15.24 29.45
N ALA A 44 30.27 16.14 29.19
CA ALA A 44 30.99 16.86 30.22
C ALA A 44 30.10 17.79 31.06
N TYR A 45 29.16 18.50 30.42
CA TYR A 45 28.20 19.36 31.11
C TYR A 45 27.25 18.57 32.03
N THR A 46 26.83 17.38 31.58
CA THR A 46 25.91 16.53 32.36
C THR A 46 26.60 15.62 33.37
N GLU A 47 27.93 15.57 33.38
CA GLU A 47 28.78 14.67 34.17
C GLU A 47 28.51 13.16 33.98
N ILE A 48 27.60 12.79 33.08
CA ILE A 48 27.22 11.40 32.81
C ILE A 48 27.90 10.92 31.53
N PRO A 49 28.78 9.91 31.61
CA PRO A 49 29.41 9.31 30.43
C PRO A 49 28.35 8.72 29.49
N TRP A 50 28.51 8.95 28.19
CA TRP A 50 27.69 8.36 27.13
C TRP A 50 26.20 8.74 27.09
N LEU A 51 25.77 9.73 27.89
CA LEU A 51 24.37 10.14 27.98
C LEU A 51 23.83 10.59 26.62
N PHE A 52 24.62 11.35 25.88
CA PHE A 52 24.25 11.80 24.54
C PHE A 52 23.92 10.64 23.61
N GLN A 53 24.76 9.61 23.59
CA GLN A 53 24.56 8.42 22.76
C GLN A 53 23.29 7.66 23.16
N ILE A 54 23.00 7.55 24.46
CA ILE A 54 21.77 6.91 24.96
C ILE A 54 20.53 7.69 24.50
N ILE A 55 20.55 9.02 24.59
CA ILE A 55 19.43 9.87 24.15
C ILE A 55 19.21 9.76 22.65
N VAL A 56 20.28 9.83 21.85
CA VAL A 56 20.20 9.71 20.39
C VAL A 56 19.69 8.32 19.98
N PHE A 57 20.08 7.26 20.70
CA PHE A 57 19.56 5.92 20.47
C PHE A 57 18.07 5.82 20.78
N ALA A 58 17.64 6.35 21.93
CA ALA A 58 16.21 6.37 22.31
C ALA A 58 15.38 7.16 21.29
N PHE A 59 15.87 8.30 20.82
CA PHE A 59 15.21 9.09 19.79
C PHE A 59 15.11 8.32 18.46
N SER A 60 16.20 7.70 18.03
CA SER A 60 16.24 6.88 16.80
C SER A 60 15.25 5.72 16.85
N PHE A 61 15.09 5.09 18.01
CA PHE A 61 14.13 4.01 18.22
C PHE A 61 12.67 4.48 18.08
N VAL A 62 12.32 5.62 18.67
CA VAL A 62 10.97 6.21 18.56
C VAL A 62 10.67 6.61 17.11
N VAL A 63 11.65 7.18 16.41
CA VAL A 63 11.51 7.54 14.98
C VAL A 63 11.31 6.29 14.13
N ALA A 64 12.07 5.22 14.36
CA ALA A 64 11.91 3.96 13.65
C ALA A 64 10.51 3.33 13.85
N ILE A 65 9.98 3.37 15.08
CA ILE A 65 8.60 2.95 15.37
C ILE A 65 7.60 3.79 14.57
N SER A 66 7.77 5.11 14.56
CA SER A 66 6.86 6.02 13.86
C SER A 66 6.90 5.77 12.35
N PHE A 67 8.09 5.56 11.78
CA PHE A 67 8.26 5.26 10.37
C PHE A 67 7.65 3.91 9.97
N SER A 68 7.82 2.86 10.79
CA SER A 68 7.19 1.56 10.53
C SER A 68 5.66 1.63 10.53
N ARG A 69 5.06 2.37 11.47
CA ARG A 69 3.60 2.60 11.52
C ARG A 69 3.13 3.39 10.30
N LEU A 70 3.86 4.44 9.94
CA LEU A 70 3.55 5.26 8.77
C LEU A 70 3.64 4.44 7.49
N ARG A 71 4.68 3.62 7.32
CA ARG A 71 4.83 2.69 6.18
C ARG A 71 3.68 1.71 6.12
N ALA A 72 3.27 1.10 7.24
CA ALA A 72 2.12 0.19 7.24
C ALA A 72 0.81 0.89 6.84
N HIS A 73 0.63 2.15 7.28
CA HIS A 73 -0.53 2.95 6.93
C HIS A 73 -0.53 3.36 5.44
N ILE A 74 0.62 3.79 4.93
CA ILE A 74 0.86 4.09 3.52
C ILE A 74 0.65 2.83 2.70
N GLN A 75 1.25 1.70 3.06
CA GLN A 75 1.10 0.44 2.36
C GLN A 75 -0.36 -0.01 2.34
N LYS A 76 -1.14 0.21 3.41
CA LYS A 76 -2.60 -0.05 3.40
C LYS A 76 -3.38 0.89 2.48
N HIS A 77 -2.95 2.14 2.34
CA HIS A 77 -3.59 3.14 1.48
C HIS A 77 -3.19 3.00 0.00
N TYR A 78 -1.93 2.66 -0.27
CA TYR A 78 -1.33 2.53 -1.60
C TYR A 78 -1.35 1.09 -2.13
N SER A 79 -1.64 0.08 -1.31
CA SER A 79 -1.93 -1.29 -1.81
C SER A 79 -3.20 -1.36 -2.64
N LEU A 80 -4.09 -0.37 -2.52
CA LEU A 80 -5.20 -0.20 -3.43
C LEU A 80 -4.68 0.36 -4.75
N LEU A 81 -4.28 -0.56 -5.62
CA LEU A 81 -4.03 -0.31 -7.04
C LEU A 81 -5.16 0.58 -7.60
N PRO A 82 -4.85 1.62 -8.39
CA PRO A 82 -5.86 2.54 -8.91
C PRO A 82 -7.01 1.81 -9.61
N GLU A 83 -6.73 0.65 -10.20
CA GLU A 83 -7.68 -0.25 -10.84
C GLU A 83 -8.67 -0.84 -9.83
N GLN A 84 -8.20 -1.28 -8.66
CA GLN A 84 -9.07 -1.78 -7.58
C GLN A 84 -9.99 -0.68 -7.05
N ARG A 85 -9.50 0.56 -6.94
CA ARG A 85 -10.32 1.73 -6.57
C ARG A 85 -11.42 2.02 -7.59
N VAL A 86 -11.11 1.89 -8.88
CA VAL A 86 -12.09 2.06 -9.96
C VAL A 86 -13.14 0.94 -9.92
N LEU A 87 -12.72 -0.31 -9.73
CA LEU A 87 -13.62 -1.47 -9.62
C LEU A 87 -14.56 -1.39 -8.41
N LEU A 88 -14.06 -0.95 -7.25
CA LEU A 88 -14.84 -0.76 -6.03
C LEU A 88 -15.91 0.35 -6.16
N ARG A 89 -15.70 1.32 -7.05
CA ARG A 89 -16.63 2.44 -7.31
C ARG A 89 -17.65 2.16 -8.42
N LEU A 90 -17.66 0.95 -8.98
CA LEU A 90 -18.63 0.59 -10.02
C LEU A 90 -20.05 0.51 -9.43
N SER A 91 -21.00 1.07 -10.17
CA SER A 91 -22.43 0.94 -9.84
C SER A 91 -22.95 -0.46 -10.16
N GLU A 92 -24.08 -0.86 -9.56
CA GLU A 92 -24.67 -2.18 -9.82
C GLU A 92 -25.05 -2.39 -11.30
N LYS A 93 -25.44 -1.32 -12.00
CA LYS A 93 -25.73 -1.34 -13.44
C LYS A 93 -24.48 -1.61 -14.27
N GLU A 94 -23.33 -1.04 -13.87
CA GLU A 94 -22.04 -1.29 -14.50
C GLU A 94 -21.53 -2.71 -14.19
N ILE A 95 -21.72 -3.21 -12.96
CA ILE A 95 -21.34 -4.58 -12.58
C ILE A 95 -22.17 -5.61 -13.35
N ALA A 96 -23.45 -5.32 -13.62
CA ALA A 96 -24.33 -6.22 -14.36
C ALA A 96 -23.80 -6.54 -15.77
N VAL A 97 -23.15 -5.57 -16.43
CA VAL A 97 -22.53 -5.74 -17.74
C VAL A 97 -21.44 -6.81 -17.73
N PHE A 98 -20.68 -6.91 -16.63
CA PHE A 98 -19.56 -7.84 -16.52
C PHE A 98 -19.96 -9.23 -16.03
N LYS A 99 -21.24 -9.50 -15.75
CA LYS A 99 -21.69 -10.81 -15.27
C LYS A 99 -21.34 -11.94 -16.24
N ASP A 100 -21.48 -11.69 -17.54
CA ASP A 100 -21.19 -12.69 -18.57
C ASP A 100 -19.66 -12.87 -18.73
N PHE A 101 -18.89 -11.78 -18.69
CA PHE A 101 -17.43 -11.85 -18.63
C PHE A 101 -16.93 -12.66 -17.42
N LEU A 102 -17.51 -12.44 -16.24
CA LEU A 102 -17.10 -13.09 -14.99
C LEU A 102 -17.53 -14.58 -14.92
N LYS A 103 -18.57 -14.97 -15.65
CA LYS A 103 -19.03 -16.37 -15.74
C LYS A 103 -18.29 -17.17 -16.82
N THR A 104 -18.12 -16.59 -18.00
CA THR A 104 -17.67 -17.32 -19.20
C THR A 104 -16.23 -17.00 -19.57
N GLY A 105 -15.65 -15.94 -19.02
CA GLY A 105 -14.32 -15.44 -19.39
C GLY A 105 -14.29 -14.72 -20.74
N ASN A 106 -15.43 -14.54 -21.40
CA ASN A 106 -15.53 -13.88 -22.70
C ASN A 106 -15.23 -12.40 -22.59
N LEU A 107 -14.08 -11.99 -23.14
CA LEU A 107 -13.59 -10.61 -23.16
C LEU A 107 -14.45 -9.66 -24.00
N ILE A 108 -15.32 -10.21 -24.85
CA ILE A 108 -16.16 -9.47 -25.78
C ILE A 108 -17.53 -9.24 -25.14
N ILE A 109 -17.90 -7.97 -25.00
CA ILE A 109 -19.18 -7.51 -24.47
C ILE A 109 -19.96 -6.86 -25.63
N THR A 110 -21.15 -7.38 -25.89
CA THR A 110 -22.06 -6.78 -26.87
C THR A 110 -23.05 -5.85 -26.17
N SER A 111 -23.32 -4.69 -26.77
CA SER A 111 -24.34 -3.77 -26.28
C SER A 111 -25.09 -3.11 -27.41
N PRO A 112 -26.36 -2.70 -27.21
CA PRO A 112 -27.05 -1.85 -28.16
C PRO A 112 -26.26 -0.58 -28.43
N CYS A 113 -26.26 -0.14 -29.70
CA CYS A 113 -25.68 1.14 -30.09
C CYS A 113 -26.28 2.26 -29.22
N ARG A 114 -25.42 3.10 -28.62
CA ARG A 114 -25.76 4.25 -27.73
C ARG A 114 -26.11 3.92 -26.26
N ASN A 115 -25.62 2.83 -25.69
CA ASN A 115 -25.77 2.60 -24.25
C ASN A 115 -24.92 3.60 -23.41
N PRO A 116 -25.54 4.43 -22.53
CA PRO A 116 -24.80 5.40 -21.71
C PRO A 116 -23.89 4.75 -20.65
N VAL A 117 -24.17 3.50 -20.25
CA VAL A 117 -23.35 2.74 -19.30
C VAL A 117 -22.03 2.33 -19.95
N MET A 118 -22.06 1.86 -21.19
CA MET A 118 -20.84 1.47 -21.93
C MET A 118 -19.93 2.67 -22.16
N LYS A 119 -20.48 3.83 -22.56
CA LYS A 119 -19.70 5.07 -22.68
C LYS A 119 -19.03 5.51 -21.38
N LYS A 120 -19.66 5.27 -20.22
CA LYS A 120 -19.04 5.55 -18.91
C LYS A 120 -17.90 4.59 -18.60
N LEU A 121 -18.07 3.30 -18.90
CA LEU A 121 -17.04 2.27 -18.72
C LEU A 121 -15.84 2.48 -19.63
N GLU A 122 -16.08 2.93 -20.86
CA GLU A 122 -15.07 3.31 -21.84
C GLU A 122 -14.27 4.54 -21.37
N ARG A 123 -14.95 5.59 -20.88
CA ARG A 123 -14.29 6.76 -20.26
C ARG A 123 -13.44 6.41 -19.03
N LYS A 124 -13.81 5.34 -18.31
CA LYS A 124 -13.03 4.81 -17.17
C LYS A 124 -11.84 3.94 -17.62
N GLY A 125 -11.69 3.64 -18.92
CA GLY A 125 -10.62 2.81 -19.48
C GLY A 125 -10.77 1.31 -19.19
N ILE A 126 -11.94 0.87 -18.71
CA ILE A 126 -12.21 -0.53 -18.32
C ILE A 126 -12.50 -1.37 -19.57
N ILE A 127 -13.18 -0.76 -20.55
CA ILE A 127 -13.52 -1.37 -21.84
C ILE A 127 -13.01 -0.49 -22.98
N GLN A 128 -12.68 -1.11 -24.10
CA GLN A 128 -12.29 -0.46 -25.35
C GLN A 128 -13.31 -0.81 -26.43
N HIS A 129 -13.78 0.20 -27.17
CA HIS A 129 -14.62 -0.01 -28.34
C HIS A 129 -13.80 -0.65 -29.47
N GLN A 130 -14.34 -1.68 -30.11
CA GLN A 130 -13.71 -2.40 -31.22
C GLN A 130 -14.39 -2.09 -32.54
N SER A 131 -15.71 -2.29 -32.62
CA SER A 131 -16.46 -2.13 -33.86
C SER A 131 -17.95 -1.93 -33.59
N ASP A 132 -18.64 -1.35 -34.57
CA ASP A 132 -20.10 -1.27 -34.63
C ASP A 132 -20.59 -2.15 -35.78
N SER A 133 -21.57 -3.03 -35.52
CA SER A 133 -22.25 -3.80 -36.55
C SER A 133 -23.72 -4.02 -36.19
N ALA A 134 -24.60 -3.84 -37.18
CA ALA A 134 -26.02 -4.19 -37.10
C ALA A 134 -26.72 -3.78 -35.78
N ASN A 135 -26.68 -2.48 -35.45
CA ASN A 135 -27.26 -1.88 -34.23
C ASN A 135 -26.62 -2.32 -32.88
N CYS A 136 -25.50 -3.02 -32.93
CA CYS A 136 -24.71 -3.42 -31.76
C CYS A 136 -23.29 -2.86 -31.82
N SER A 137 -22.78 -2.42 -30.68
CA SER A 137 -21.39 -2.06 -30.47
C SER A 137 -20.68 -3.19 -29.72
N TYR A 138 -19.48 -3.55 -30.18
CA TYR A 138 -18.62 -4.55 -29.57
C TYR A 138 -17.54 -3.87 -28.74
N TYR A 139 -17.44 -4.27 -27.48
CA TYR A 139 -16.43 -3.77 -26.54
C TYR A 139 -15.54 -4.91 -26.06
N LEU A 140 -14.25 -4.65 -25.92
CA LEU A 140 -13.29 -5.54 -25.32
C LEU A 140 -12.92 -5.06 -23.90
N VAL A 141 -12.90 -5.96 -22.93
CA VAL A 141 -12.35 -5.63 -21.60
C VAL A 141 -10.82 -5.51 -21.69
N THR A 142 -10.26 -4.41 -21.20
CA THR A 142 -8.81 -4.18 -21.20
C THR A 142 -8.11 -5.28 -20.39
N GLU A 143 -7.01 -5.86 -20.90
CA GLU A 143 -6.28 -6.96 -20.23
C GLU A 143 -5.91 -6.63 -18.77
N LYS A 144 -5.53 -5.38 -18.52
CA LYS A 144 -5.24 -4.87 -17.18
C LYS A 144 -6.41 -5.08 -16.21
N TYR A 145 -7.63 -4.71 -16.61
CA TYR A 145 -8.81 -4.84 -15.77
C TYR A 145 -9.35 -6.27 -15.74
N SER A 146 -9.17 -7.04 -16.83
CA SER A 146 -9.61 -8.44 -16.88
C SER A 146 -8.95 -9.28 -15.78
N HIS A 147 -7.66 -9.05 -15.53
CA HIS A 147 -6.91 -9.69 -14.44
C HIS A 147 -7.45 -9.29 -13.06
N PHE A 148 -7.59 -7.98 -12.79
CA PHE A 148 -8.06 -7.50 -11.49
C PHE A 148 -9.52 -7.86 -11.19
N MET A 149 -10.38 -7.90 -12.21
CA MET A 149 -11.77 -8.29 -12.05
C MET A 149 -11.89 -9.76 -11.61
N LYS A 150 -11.08 -10.67 -12.17
CA LYS A 150 -11.06 -12.07 -11.72
C LYS A 150 -10.55 -12.19 -10.29
N LEU A 151 -9.54 -11.40 -9.92
CA LEU A 151 -8.87 -11.49 -8.62
C LEU A 151 -9.73 -10.93 -7.47
N PHE A 152 -10.47 -9.83 -7.70
CA PHE A 152 -11.25 -9.15 -6.67
C PHE A 152 -12.75 -9.47 -6.69
N TRP A 153 -13.22 -10.31 -7.62
CA TRP A 153 -14.63 -10.68 -7.71
C TRP A 153 -15.04 -11.64 -6.60
N ASN A 154 -16.04 -11.25 -5.80
CA ASN A 154 -16.65 -12.14 -4.83
C ASN A 154 -17.96 -12.71 -5.38
N SER A 155 -17.98 -14.01 -5.65
CA SER A 155 -19.13 -14.74 -6.20
C SER A 155 -20.35 -14.75 -5.27
N ARG A 156 -20.15 -14.67 -3.94
CA ARG A 156 -21.23 -14.68 -2.95
C ARG A 156 -21.93 -13.32 -2.84
N SER A 157 -21.16 -12.23 -2.76
CA SER A 157 -21.71 -10.88 -2.64
C SER A 157 -22.06 -10.24 -4.00
N ARG A 158 -21.62 -10.85 -5.12
CA ARG A 158 -21.75 -10.30 -6.48
C ARG A 158 -21.19 -8.87 -6.60
N ARG A 159 -20.14 -8.57 -5.83
CA ARG A 159 -19.45 -7.28 -5.79
C ARG A 159 -17.94 -7.49 -5.78
N PHE A 160 -17.20 -6.47 -6.20
CA PHE A 160 -15.74 -6.44 -6.05
C PHE A 160 -15.38 -6.13 -4.59
N ASN A 161 -14.52 -6.95 -4.00
CA ASN A 161 -14.09 -6.79 -2.61
C ASN A 161 -12.64 -6.27 -2.51
N ARG A 162 -12.30 -5.80 -1.31
CA ARG A 162 -10.96 -5.37 -0.96
C ARG A 162 -10.03 -6.55 -0.75
#